data_AF-A0A372JTP3-F1
#
_entry.id   AF-A0A372JTP3-F1
#
_cell.length_a   1.000
_cell.length_b   1.000
_cell.length_c   1.000
_cell.angle_alpha   90.00
_cell.angle_beta   90.00
_cell.angle_gamma   90.00
#
_symmetry.space_group_name_H-M   'P 1'
#
loop_
_entity.id
_entity.type
_entity.pdbx_description
1 polymer ?
#
loop_
_entity_poly.entity_id
_entity_poly.type
_entity_poly.pdbx_seq_one_letter_code
_entity_poly.pdbx_strand_id
1 'polypeptide(L)'
;MRRRVRRAVADAVHQATELRHRPRACAALLLATLGTPLALGTAFSVSVIAAPGGPGFRHAGTLLLVYLVGSAAGTAVPLPAGTGANEAALIGTLVAAGIAGSAAVQGVLLFRAVTFWAPVPFGVLAARRLRRGGAL
;
A
#
# COMPACT_ATOMS: atom_id res chain seq x y z
N MET A 1 -28.34 15.62 3.10
CA MET A 1 -27.36 14.55 2.80
C MET A 1 -27.75 13.64 1.62
N ARG A 2 -28.92 12.99 1.62
CA ARG A 2 -29.34 11.99 0.61
C ARG A 2 -29.25 12.44 -0.86
N ARG A 3 -29.50 13.72 -1.15
CA ARG A 3 -29.40 14.28 -2.52
C ARG A 3 -27.94 14.42 -3.03
N ARG A 4 -26.97 14.66 -2.14
CA ARG A 4 -25.55 14.74 -2.52
C ARG A 4 -24.98 13.35 -2.80
N VAL A 5 -25.34 12.37 -1.96
CA VAL A 5 -25.00 10.95 -2.18
C VAL A 5 -25.58 10.44 -3.49
N ARG A 6 -26.86 10.74 -3.78
CA ARG A 6 -27.48 10.30 -5.04
C ARG A 6 -26.84 10.90 -6.29
N ARG A 7 -26.36 12.15 -6.21
CA ARG A 7 -25.62 12.80 -7.30
C ARG A 7 -24.23 12.18 -7.46
N ALA A 8 -23.46 12.04 -6.38
CA ALA A 8 -22.15 11.39 -6.41
C ALA A 8 -22.20 9.96 -6.96
N VAL A 9 -23.24 9.18 -6.60
CA VAL A 9 -23.47 7.84 -7.13
C VAL A 9 -23.85 7.89 -8.61
N ALA A 10 -24.73 8.81 -9.03
CA ALA A 10 -25.08 8.97 -10.43
C ALA A 10 -23.87 9.35 -11.29
N ASP A 11 -23.03 10.27 -10.79
CA ASP A 11 -21.81 10.72 -11.46
C ASP A 11 -20.79 9.58 -11.56
N ALA A 12 -20.58 8.82 -10.47
CA ALA A 12 -19.70 7.65 -10.48
C ALA A 12 -20.19 6.55 -11.43
N VAL A 13 -21.51 6.30 -11.49
CA VAL A 13 -22.11 5.33 -12.42
C VAL A 13 -21.97 5.81 -13.86
N HIS A 14 -22.15 7.11 -14.11
CA HIS A 14 -22.01 7.69 -15.45
C HIS A 14 -20.56 7.64 -15.96
N GLN A 15 -19.60 7.91 -15.06
CA GLN A 15 -18.18 7.75 -15.36
C GLN A 15 -17.80 6.27 -15.53
N ALA A 16 -18.37 5.36 -14.74
CA ALA A 16 -18.14 3.93 -14.88
C ALA A 16 -18.66 3.37 -16.22
N THR A 17 -19.83 3.83 -16.68
CA THR A 17 -20.36 3.45 -18.01
C THR A 17 -19.54 4.05 -19.14
N GLU A 18 -19.03 5.27 -18.99
CA GLU A 18 -18.17 5.91 -19.99
C GLU A 18 -16.77 5.25 -20.07
N LEU A 19 -16.23 4.82 -18.92
CA LEU A 19 -14.99 4.04 -18.81
C LEU A 19 -15.08 2.69 -19.53
N ARG A 20 -16.26 2.05 -19.53
CA ARG A 20 -16.48 0.78 -20.25
C ARG A 20 -16.14 0.88 -21.74
N HIS A 21 -16.34 2.04 -22.36
CA HIS A 21 -16.03 2.28 -23.77
C HIS A 21 -14.56 2.66 -24.02
N ARG A 22 -13.77 2.86 -22.96
CA ARG A 22 -12.34 3.20 -23.04
C ARG A 22 -11.50 2.11 -22.35
N PRO A 23 -11.22 0.98 -23.04
CA PRO A 23 -10.52 -0.16 -22.43
C PRO A 23 -9.13 0.21 -21.89
N ARG A 24 -8.46 1.18 -22.52
CA ARG A 24 -7.17 1.71 -22.04
C ARG A 24 -7.29 2.47 -20.73
N ALA A 25 -8.38 3.20 -20.51
CA ALA A 25 -8.61 3.92 -19.26
C ALA A 25 -8.92 2.95 -18.13
N CYS A 26 -9.74 1.92 -18.37
CA CYS A 26 -9.96 0.83 -17.43
C CYS A 26 -8.65 0.10 -17.09
N ALA A 27 -7.84 -0.25 -18.09
CA ALA A 27 -6.56 -0.91 -17.87
C ALA A 27 -5.60 -0.03 -17.06
N ALA A 28 -5.50 1.27 -17.37
CA ALA A 28 -4.66 2.21 -16.63
C ALA A 28 -5.12 2.36 -15.17
N LEU A 29 -6.43 2.44 -14.92
CA LEU A 29 -7.00 2.53 -13.57
C LEU A 29 -6.78 1.25 -12.77
N LEU A 30 -6.95 0.08 -13.38
CA LEU A 30 -6.69 -1.21 -12.75
C LEU A 30 -5.21 -1.38 -12.46
N LEU A 31 -4.33 -1.04 -13.41
CA LEU A 31 -2.88 -1.06 -13.21
C LEU A 31 -2.44 -0.11 -12.11
N ALA A 32 -3.02 1.09 -12.02
CA ALA A 32 -2.72 2.03 -10.94
C ALA A 32 -3.21 1.52 -9.57
N THR A 33 -4.45 1.02 -9.53
CA THR A 33 -5.09 0.53 -8.29
C THR A 33 -4.43 -0.73 -7.76
N LEU A 34 -4.09 -1.68 -8.63
CA LEU A 34 -3.42 -2.92 -8.23
C LEU A 34 -1.91 -2.75 -8.09
N GLY A 35 -1.31 -1.84 -8.86
CA GLY A 35 0.14 -1.59 -8.84
C GLY A 35 0.61 -1.10 -7.47
N THR A 36 -0.16 -0.23 -6.82
CA THR A 36 0.19 0.31 -5.50
C THR A 36 0.29 -0.75 -4.39
N PRO A 37 -0.75 -1.57 -4.12
CA PRO A 37 -0.67 -2.62 -3.10
C PRO A 37 0.35 -3.71 -3.46
N LEU A 38 0.55 -4.01 -4.75
CA LEU A 38 1.60 -4.94 -5.17
C LEU A 38 2.99 -4.39 -4.90
N ALA A 39 3.26 -3.12 -5.22
CA ALA A 39 4.53 -2.48 -4.94
C ALA A 39 4.82 -2.36 -3.43
N LEU A 40 3.80 -2.04 -2.62
CA LEU A 40 3.94 -2.02 -1.17
C LEU A 40 4.15 -3.43 -0.60
N GLY A 41 3.44 -4.43 -1.14
CA GLY A 41 3.60 -5.81 -0.72
C GLY A 41 4.96 -6.40 -1.07
N THR A 42 5.55 -6.05 -2.22
CA THR A 42 6.92 -6.46 -2.55
C THR A 42 7.94 -5.77 -1.65
N ALA A 43 7.76 -4.47 -1.36
CA ALA A 43 8.60 -3.74 -0.41
C ALA A 43 8.51 -4.35 1.00
N PHE A 44 7.31 -4.76 1.42
CA PHE A 44 7.08 -5.46 2.68
C PHE A 44 7.81 -6.81 2.72
N SER A 45 7.65 -7.65 1.68
CA SER A 45 8.36 -8.93 1.58
C SER A 45 9.87 -8.75 1.69
N VAL A 46 10.44 -7.79 0.96
CA VAL A 46 11.88 -7.50 1.01
C VAL A 46 12.31 -7.04 2.40
N SER A 47 11.52 -6.20 3.07
CA SER A 47 11.82 -5.70 4.42
C SER A 47 11.82 -6.82 5.45
N VAL A 48 10.85 -7.74 5.38
CA VAL A 48 10.78 -8.89 6.29
C VAL A 48 11.90 -9.90 6.03
N ILE A 49 12.29 -10.12 4.77
CA ILE A 49 13.42 -10.97 4.41
C ILE A 49 14.74 -10.36 4.89
N ALA A 50 14.89 -9.04 4.82
CA ALA A 50 16.07 -8.32 5.26
C ALA A 50 16.18 -8.22 6.79
N ALA A 51 15.09 -8.49 7.53
CA ALA A 51 15.11 -8.49 8.98
C ALA A 51 16.03 -9.61 9.52
N PRO A 52 16.78 -9.37 10.61
CA PRO A 52 17.57 -10.40 11.26
C PRO A 52 16.70 -11.60 11.67
N GLY A 53 17.07 -12.81 11.24
CA GLY A 53 16.27 -14.02 11.47
C GLY A 53 14.98 -14.08 10.64
N GLY A 54 14.85 -13.22 9.64
CA GLY A 54 13.76 -13.22 8.67
C GLY A 54 13.76 -14.47 7.78
N PRO A 55 12.59 -14.82 7.21
CA PRO A 55 12.47 -15.93 6.28
C PRO A 55 13.29 -15.69 5.00
N GLY A 56 13.82 -16.75 4.40
CA GLY A 56 14.56 -16.64 3.13
C GLY A 56 13.67 -16.23 1.94
N PHE A 57 14.29 -15.77 0.86
CA PHE A 57 13.63 -15.23 -0.35
C PHE A 57 12.60 -16.17 -0.99
N ARG A 58 12.70 -17.49 -0.78
CA ARG A 58 11.70 -18.47 -1.23
C ARG A 58 10.28 -18.17 -0.74
N HIS A 59 10.13 -17.43 0.37
CA HIS A 59 8.83 -17.08 0.96
C HIS A 59 8.29 -15.73 0.48
N ALA A 60 8.95 -15.05 -0.47
CA ALA A 60 8.56 -13.71 -0.91
C ALA A 60 7.09 -13.64 -1.39
N GLY A 61 6.62 -14.69 -2.08
CA GLY A 61 5.22 -14.79 -2.52
C GLY A 61 4.23 -14.95 -1.35
N THR A 62 4.58 -15.77 -0.36
CA THR A 62 3.77 -15.94 0.86
C THR A 62 3.69 -14.64 1.65
N LEU A 63 4.82 -13.93 1.80
CA LEU A 63 4.87 -12.64 2.50
C LEU A 63 4.05 -11.56 1.78
N LEU A 64 4.02 -11.59 0.45
CA LEU A 64 3.18 -10.71 -0.35
C LEU A 64 1.69 -10.96 -0.06
N LEU A 65 1.27 -12.23 0.01
CA LEU A 65 -0.10 -12.59 0.38
C LEU A 65 -0.42 -12.18 1.83
N VAL A 66 0.52 -12.38 2.77
CA VAL A 66 0.39 -11.95 4.16
C VAL A 66 0.20 -10.44 4.26
N TYR A 67 0.92 -9.66 3.46
CA TYR A 67 0.72 -8.21 3.37
C TYR A 67 -0.67 -7.87 2.85
N LEU A 68 -1.12 -8.50 1.76
CA LEU A 68 -2.44 -8.21 1.18
C LEU A 68 -3.57 -8.51 2.16
N VAL A 69 -3.48 -9.64 2.89
CA VAL A 69 -4.46 -10.01 3.92
C VAL A 69 -4.38 -9.08 5.12
N GLY A 70 -3.19 -8.80 5.64
CA GLY A 70 -3.00 -7.92 6.80
C GLY A 70 -3.40 -6.47 6.52
N SER A 71 -3.09 -5.98 5.32
CA SER A 71 -3.50 -4.65 4.87
C SER A 71 -5.02 -4.56 4.71
N ALA A 72 -5.68 -5.58 4.14
CA ALA A 72 -7.14 -5.62 4.02
C ALA A 72 -7.79 -5.62 5.42
N ALA A 73 -7.28 -6.42 6.35
CA ALA A 73 -7.75 -6.44 7.74
C ALA A 73 -7.58 -5.07 8.42
N GLY A 74 -6.47 -4.38 8.19
CA GLY A 74 -6.23 -3.03 8.71
C GLY A 74 -7.24 -1.99 8.21
N THR A 75 -7.69 -2.09 6.95
CA THR A 75 -8.71 -1.16 6.39
C THR A 75 -10.12 -1.37 6.95
N ALA A 76 -10.41 -2.54 7.51
CA ALA A 76 -11.73 -2.86 8.06
C ALA A 76 -12.01 -2.19 9.41
N VAL A 77 -10.97 -1.64 10.05
CA VAL A 77 -11.07 -1.04 11.37
C VAL A 77 -11.25 0.48 11.23
N PRO A 78 -12.45 1.04 11.51
CA PRO A 78 -12.73 2.48 11.39
C PRO A 78 -12.15 3.27 12.58
N LEU A 79 -11.02 2.83 13.14
CA LEU A 79 -10.28 3.62 14.11
C LEU A 79 -9.69 4.82 13.34
N PRO A 80 -9.58 6.02 13.95
CA PRO A 80 -8.67 7.06 13.49
C PRO A 80 -7.25 6.49 13.61
N ALA A 81 -6.88 5.64 12.66
CA ALA A 81 -5.78 4.71 12.79
C ALA A 81 -4.48 5.51 12.67
N GLY A 82 -3.94 5.93 13.82
CA GLY A 82 -2.51 6.12 13.91
C GLY A 82 -1.83 4.83 13.44
N THR A 83 -0.68 4.96 12.80
CA THR A 83 0.60 4.60 13.43
C THR A 83 0.82 3.19 14.04
N GLY A 84 -0.18 2.53 14.59
CA GLY A 84 -0.03 1.32 15.39
C GLY A 84 -1.04 0.23 15.08
N ALA A 85 -2.26 0.57 14.61
CA ALA A 85 -3.28 -0.43 14.31
C ALA A 85 -2.89 -1.29 13.10
N ASN A 86 -2.41 -0.65 12.04
CA ASN A 86 -1.96 -1.34 10.83
C ASN A 86 -0.68 -2.15 11.09
N GLU A 87 0.23 -1.65 11.92
CA GLU A 87 1.45 -2.34 12.35
C GLU A 87 1.10 -3.59 13.14
N ALA A 88 0.21 -3.48 14.12
CA ALA A 88 -0.24 -4.62 14.91
C ALA A 88 -0.94 -5.67 14.03
N ALA A 89 -1.74 -5.25 13.04
CA ALA A 89 -2.35 -6.16 12.08
C ALA A 89 -1.30 -6.91 11.25
N LEU A 90 -0.30 -6.21 10.71
CA LEU A 90 0.78 -6.83 9.90
C LEU A 90 1.69 -7.74 10.74
N ILE A 91 2.03 -7.33 11.96
CA ILE A 91 2.80 -8.17 12.90
C ILE A 91 1.98 -9.41 13.26
N GLY A 92 0.70 -9.23 13.57
CA GLY A 92 -0.23 -10.30 13.89
C GLY A 92 -0.36 -11.32 12.75
N THR A 93 -0.50 -10.87 11.51
CA THR A 93 -0.57 -11.77 10.35
C THR A 93 0.74 -12.50 10.08
N LEU A 94 1.89 -11.85 10.28
CA LEU A 94 3.21 -12.51 10.17
C LEU A 94 3.42 -13.58 11.24
N VAL A 95 3.08 -13.27 12.50
CA VAL A 95 3.17 -14.23 13.61
C VAL A 95 2.21 -15.39 13.40
N ALA A 96 0.98 -15.13 12.95
CA ALA A 96 0.02 -16.17 12.57
C ALA A 96 0.51 -17.04 11.41
N ALA A 97 1.31 -16.47 10.50
CA ALA A 97 1.99 -17.20 9.42
C ALA A 97 3.27 -17.95 9.88
N GLY A 98 3.58 -17.95 11.18
CA GLY A 98 4.70 -18.69 11.76
C GLY A 98 6.03 -17.95 11.74
N ILE A 99 6.07 -16.65 11.42
CA ILE A 99 7.27 -15.84 11.49
C ILE A 99 7.57 -15.47 12.95
N ALA A 100 8.84 -15.57 13.36
CA ALA A 100 9.28 -15.18 14.69
C ALA A 100 8.88 -13.73 15.00
N GLY A 101 8.33 -13.49 16.21
CA GLY A 101 7.81 -12.16 16.58
C GLY A 101 8.84 -11.04 16.50
N SER A 102 10.10 -11.31 16.85
CA SER A 102 11.21 -10.36 16.70
C SER A 102 11.43 -9.95 15.24
N ALA A 103 11.53 -10.93 14.33
CA ALA A 103 11.69 -10.69 12.90
C ALA A 103 10.46 -10.00 12.29
N ALA A 104 9.25 -10.33 12.76
CA ALA A 104 8.02 -9.69 12.30
C ALA A 104 7.99 -8.19 12.67
N VAL A 105 8.29 -7.85 13.91
CA VAL A 105 8.37 -6.45 14.38
C VAL A 105 9.45 -5.69 13.61
N GLN A 106 10.66 -6.26 13.49
CA GLN A 106 11.76 -5.64 12.76
C GLN A 106 11.43 -5.40 11.29
N GLY A 107 10.86 -6.41 10.62
CA GLY A 107 10.46 -6.31 9.21
C GLY A 107 9.37 -5.27 8.97
N VAL A 108 8.37 -5.19 9.85
CA VAL A 108 7.29 -4.19 9.76
C VAL A 108 7.82 -2.78 10.01
N LEU A 109 8.68 -2.59 11.00
CA LEU A 109 9.28 -1.29 11.28
C LEU A 109 10.22 -0.83 10.16
N LEU A 110 11.01 -1.75 9.57
CA LEU A 110 11.83 -1.46 8.41
C LEU A 110 10.96 -1.08 7.20
N PHE A 111 9.89 -1.84 6.95
CA PHE A 111 8.91 -1.51 5.91
C PHE A 111 8.33 -0.10 6.11
N ARG A 112 7.99 0.27 7.34
CA ARG A 112 7.50 1.63 7.65
C ARG A 112 8.56 2.70 7.48
N ALA A 113 9.80 2.44 7.90
CA ALA A 113 10.89 3.36 7.68
C ALA A 113 11.07 3.61 6.17
N VAL A 114 11.09 2.56 5.35
CA VAL A 114 11.26 2.71 3.90
C VAL A 114 10.07 3.43 3.28
N THR A 115 8.83 3.01 3.56
CA THR A 115 7.64 3.58 2.92
C THR A 115 7.29 4.99 3.39
N PHE A 116 7.59 5.32 4.64
CA PHE A 116 7.37 6.66 5.16
C PHE A 116 8.44 7.65 4.69
N TRP A 117 9.70 7.22 4.64
CA TRP A 117 10.80 8.12 4.30
C TRP A 117 11.09 8.16 2.79
N ALA A 118 10.77 7.13 2.00
CA ALA A 118 11.04 7.14 0.55
C ALA A 118 10.31 8.26 -0.22
N PRO A 119 9.06 8.65 0.07
CA PRO A 119 8.40 9.75 -0.63
C PRO A 119 9.11 11.11 -0.48
N VAL A 120 9.83 11.32 0.64
CA VAL A 120 10.51 12.60 0.94
C VAL A 120 11.59 12.95 -0.08
N PRO A 121 12.63 12.13 -0.35
CA PRO A 121 13.63 12.43 -1.36
C PRO A 121 13.05 12.50 -2.77
N PHE A 122 12.03 11.68 -3.10
CA PHE A 122 11.33 11.78 -4.38
C PHE A 122 10.64 13.13 -4.55
N GLY A 123 9.94 13.61 -3.52
CA GLY A 123 9.30 14.93 -3.51
C GLY A 123 10.31 16.07 -3.64
N VAL A 124 11.43 16.00 -2.91
CA VAL A 124 12.51 17.00 -3.01
C VAL A 124 13.13 17.00 -4.41
N LEU A 125 13.38 15.84 -5.01
CA LEU A 125 13.93 15.75 -6.36
C LEU A 125 12.95 16.30 -7.42
N ALA A 126 11.67 15.98 -7.30
CA ALA A 126 10.62 16.51 -8.17
C ALA A 126 10.52 18.03 -8.04
N ALA A 127 10.50 18.58 -6.82
CA ALA A 127 10.50 20.02 -6.59
C ALA A 127 11.75 20.71 -7.17
N ARG A 128 12.93 20.11 -7.00
CA ARG A 128 14.18 20.62 -7.63
C ARG A 128 14.13 20.59 -9.15
N ARG A 129 13.51 19.57 -9.76
CA ARG A 129 13.32 19.49 -11.22
C ARG A 129 12.38 20.60 -11.72
N LEU A 130 11.26 20.81 -11.02
CA LEU A 130 10.26 21.84 -11.38
C LEU A 130 10.81 23.26 -11.23
N ARG A 131 11.54 23.55 -10.14
CA ARG A 131 12.22 24.84 -9.93
C ARG A 131 13.29 25.13 -10.98
N ARG A 132 13.97 24.10 -11.50
CA ARG A 132 14.94 24.25 -12.59
C ARG A 132 14.27 24.46 -13.95
N GLY A 133 13.02 24.04 -14.10
CA GLY A 133 12.22 24.20 -15.32
C GLY A 133 11.36 25.47 -15.35
N GLY A 134 11.43 26.34 -14.33
CA GLY A 134 10.65 27.58 -14.25
C GLY A 134 9.15 27.39 -14.01
N ALA A 135 8.71 26.19 -13.64
CA ALA A 135 7.31 25.88 -13.35
C ALA A 135 6.88 26.22 -11.90
N LEU A 136 7.85 26.58 -11.05
CA LEU A 136 7.73 27.04 -9.65
C LEU A 136 8.79 28.11 -9.39
#